data_AF-A0A1X7U0G1-F1
#
_entry.id   AF-A0A1X7U0G1-F1
#
_cell.length_a   1.000
_cell.length_b   1.000
_cell.length_c   1.000
_cell.angle_alpha   90.00
_cell.angle_beta   90.00
_cell.angle_gamma   90.00
#
_symmetry.space_group_name_H-M   'P 1'
#
loop_
_entity.id
_entity.type
_entity.pdbx_description
1 polymer ?
#
loop_
_entity_poly.entity_id
_entity_poly.type
_entity_poly.pdbx_seq_one_letter_code
_entity_poly.pdbx_strand_id
1 'polypeptide(L)'
;MVCMESMGTEYLFMIGGTGSTPTTYQSQYQYIQMVSRRIRTNEQNLLNLSTRQWIIPTISGQCCPPTADFAIQKITNNKAVMFGGAVPSDDGRSDRAVNTVYTCQLESDTTIHWESVKGPVVPASVQWPVERDSHAATSIISDSPTLVMIGGEGNDNQLVNDSWLLNTSEYQWSKIVLPESVTGRQNHSLSSIMMSPDCVWLVVVGGEGAAEWKDVGRGYKQPFSKYITDPNITMLIELGKNRTILYCMYCIEGFIGDTS
;
A
#
# COMPACT_ATOMS: atom_id res chain seq x y z
N MET A 1 6.26 -3.75 3.67
CA MET A 1 6.74 -4.26 4.98
C MET A 1 5.83 -3.71 6.08
N VAL A 2 5.71 -4.39 7.22
CA VAL A 2 4.84 -3.97 8.33
C VAL A 2 5.38 -4.49 9.66
N CYS A 3 5.20 -3.74 10.75
CA CYS A 3 5.57 -4.21 12.10
C CYS A 3 4.43 -5.05 12.69
N MET A 4 4.77 -6.19 13.29
CA MET A 4 3.84 -7.08 13.99
C MET A 4 4.41 -7.51 15.34
N GLU A 5 3.55 -7.98 16.22
CA GLU A 5 3.91 -8.44 17.56
C GLU A 5 3.28 -9.81 17.83
N SER A 6 4.05 -10.71 18.45
CA SER A 6 3.56 -11.97 19.00
C SER A 6 4.20 -12.21 20.36
N MET A 7 3.37 -12.51 21.36
CA MET A 7 3.79 -12.78 22.74
C MET A 7 4.75 -11.71 23.32
N GLY A 8 4.48 -10.42 23.04
CA GLY A 8 5.30 -9.30 23.51
C GLY A 8 6.63 -9.11 22.75
N THR A 9 6.88 -9.87 21.69
CA THR A 9 8.04 -9.70 20.82
C THR A 9 7.65 -9.03 19.52
N GLU A 10 8.37 -7.98 19.13
CA GLU A 10 8.14 -7.25 17.89
C GLU A 10 8.99 -7.80 16.73
N TYR A 11 8.35 -7.86 15.57
CA TYR A 11 8.92 -8.35 14.32
C TYR A 11 8.66 -7.35 13.20
N LEU A 12 9.67 -7.07 12.39
CA LEU A 12 9.46 -6.45 11.09
C LEU A 12 9.18 -7.56 10.07
N PHE A 13 7.96 -7.55 9.53
CA PHE A 13 7.53 -8.46 8.48
C PHE A 13 7.79 -7.87 7.09
N MET A 14 8.55 -8.61 6.29
CA MET A 14 8.93 -8.31 4.92
C MET A 14 8.28 -9.33 3.99
N ILE A 15 7.65 -8.88 2.91
CA ILE A 15 7.03 -9.75 1.91
C ILE A 15 7.22 -9.17 0.50
N GLY A 16 7.49 -10.06 -0.44
CA GLY A 16 7.36 -9.87 -1.87
C GLY A 16 8.26 -8.77 -2.45
N GLY A 17 7.76 -8.13 -3.51
CA GLY A 17 8.48 -7.07 -4.22
C GLY A 17 9.31 -7.56 -5.40
N THR A 18 10.04 -6.61 -5.99
CA THR A 18 10.88 -6.81 -7.18
C THR A 18 12.34 -6.49 -6.87
N GLY A 19 13.21 -7.48 -7.00
CA GLY A 19 14.62 -7.40 -6.63
C GLY A 19 15.59 -7.95 -7.68
N SER A 20 16.86 -8.04 -7.32
CA SER A 20 17.86 -8.78 -8.10
C SER A 20 17.65 -10.29 -7.98
N THR A 21 18.38 -11.07 -8.77
CA THR A 21 18.43 -12.53 -8.60
C THR A 21 18.88 -12.88 -7.17
N PRO A 22 18.10 -13.69 -6.42
CA PRO A 22 18.47 -14.07 -5.07
C PRO A 22 19.66 -15.02 -5.09
N THR A 23 20.49 -14.95 -4.05
CA THR A 23 21.61 -15.89 -3.84
C THR A 23 21.14 -17.28 -3.40
N THR A 24 19.93 -17.37 -2.85
CA THR A 24 19.35 -18.61 -2.33
C THR A 24 17.85 -18.62 -2.59
N TYR A 25 17.32 -19.75 -3.05
CA TYR A 25 15.90 -19.95 -3.32
C TYR A 25 15.29 -20.78 -2.20
N GLN A 26 14.21 -20.27 -1.60
CA GLN A 26 13.38 -21.03 -0.67
C GLN A 26 12.26 -21.73 -1.42
N SER A 27 12.15 -23.06 -1.28
CA SER A 27 11.20 -23.89 -2.04
C SER A 27 9.72 -23.55 -1.79
N GLN A 28 9.40 -22.92 -0.65
CA GLN A 28 8.04 -22.50 -0.30
C GLN A 28 7.59 -21.20 -0.99
N TYR A 29 8.50 -20.48 -1.66
CA TYR A 29 8.20 -19.22 -2.34
C TYR A 29 8.34 -19.35 -3.86
N GLN A 30 7.69 -18.44 -4.57
CA GLN A 30 7.75 -18.34 -6.02
C GLN A 30 8.66 -17.19 -6.43
N TYR A 31 9.43 -17.41 -7.49
CA TYR A 31 10.38 -16.44 -8.04
C TYR A 31 10.18 -16.38 -9.54
N ILE A 32 9.75 -15.23 -10.05
CA ILE A 32 9.44 -15.03 -11.46
C ILE A 32 10.47 -14.06 -12.04
N GLN A 33 11.20 -14.51 -13.05
CA GLN A 33 12.14 -13.67 -13.77
C GLN A 33 11.41 -12.82 -14.80
N MET A 34 11.48 -11.50 -14.62
CA MET A 34 10.89 -10.51 -15.51
C MET A 34 11.78 -10.26 -16.73
N VAL A 35 11.22 -9.66 -17.79
CA VAL A 35 11.97 -9.21 -18.99
C VAL A 35 13.11 -8.26 -18.63
N SER A 36 12.94 -7.46 -17.59
CA SER A 36 13.97 -6.55 -17.03
C SER A 36 15.13 -7.27 -16.33
N ARG A 37 15.11 -8.62 -16.27
CA ARG A 37 16.03 -9.49 -15.51
C ARG A 37 15.93 -9.36 -13.99
N ARG A 38 14.99 -8.57 -13.48
CA ARG A 38 14.64 -8.54 -12.06
C ARG A 38 13.79 -9.76 -11.69
N ILE A 39 13.81 -10.14 -10.42
CA ILE A 39 12.98 -11.21 -9.87
C ILE A 39 11.84 -10.57 -9.09
N ARG A 40 10.60 -10.97 -9.41
CA ARG A 40 9.45 -10.73 -8.55
C ARG A 40 9.19 -11.97 -7.71
N THR A 41 8.85 -11.78 -6.44
CA THR A 41 8.64 -12.89 -5.51
C THR A 41 7.48 -12.64 -4.55
N ASN A 42 7.04 -13.68 -3.86
CA ASN A 42 6.22 -13.62 -2.65
C ASN A 42 7.00 -14.11 -1.43
N GLU A 43 8.34 -14.06 -1.49
CA GLU A 43 9.23 -14.39 -0.39
C GLU A 43 8.90 -13.57 0.85
N GLN A 44 8.96 -14.23 2.01
CA GLN A 44 8.58 -13.69 3.30
C GLN A 44 9.71 -13.84 4.29
N ASN A 45 9.95 -12.82 5.10
CA ASN A 45 10.98 -12.83 6.14
C ASN A 45 10.49 -12.04 7.36
N LEU A 46 10.78 -12.55 8.55
CA LEU A 46 10.58 -11.84 9.81
C LEU A 46 11.94 -11.43 10.37
N LEU A 47 12.10 -10.16 10.73
CA LEU A 47 13.24 -9.70 11.53
C LEU A 47 12.77 -9.50 12.97
N ASN A 48 13.26 -10.33 13.88
CA ASN A 48 13.06 -10.11 15.31
C ASN A 48 13.80 -8.83 15.71
N LEU A 49 13.07 -7.82 16.19
CA LEU A 49 13.65 -6.50 16.46
C LEU A 49 14.52 -6.48 17.72
N SER A 50 14.25 -7.37 18.66
CA SER A 50 15.02 -7.52 19.90
C SER A 50 16.36 -8.21 19.66
N THR A 51 16.36 -9.32 18.92
CA THR A 51 17.58 -10.13 18.67
C THR A 51 18.31 -9.73 17.39
N ARG A 52 17.67 -8.94 16.51
CA ARG A 52 18.16 -8.58 15.18
C ARG A 52 18.43 -9.79 14.28
N GLN A 53 17.70 -10.88 14.50
CA GLN A 53 17.82 -12.11 13.71
C GLN A 53 16.69 -12.25 12.71
N TRP A 54 17.05 -12.69 11.51
CA TRP A 54 16.10 -13.06 10.46
C TRP A 54 15.56 -14.47 10.68
N ILE A 55 14.27 -14.62 10.43
CA ILE A 55 13.52 -15.86 10.55
C ILE A 55 12.78 -16.05 9.23
N ILE A 56 12.90 -17.24 8.66
CA ILE A 56 12.07 -17.67 7.52
C ILE A 56 10.78 -18.24 8.13
N PRO A 57 9.64 -17.55 8.00
CA PRO A 57 8.40 -18.01 8.61
C PRO A 57 7.83 -19.24 7.90
N THR A 58 7.11 -20.06 8.66
CA THR A 58 6.18 -21.05 8.13
C THR A 58 4.93 -20.33 7.64
N ILE A 59 4.48 -20.68 6.43
CA ILE A 59 3.31 -20.06 5.81
C ILE A 59 2.13 -21.03 5.89
N SER A 60 0.98 -20.55 6.35
CA SER A 60 -0.29 -21.26 6.33
C SER A 60 -1.36 -20.47 5.56
N GLY A 61 -2.39 -21.15 5.06
CA GLY A 61 -3.47 -20.52 4.30
C GLY A 61 -3.08 -20.12 2.86
N GLN A 62 -3.76 -19.11 2.31
CA GLN A 62 -3.62 -18.68 0.92
C GLN A 62 -2.92 -17.32 0.82
N CYS A 63 -1.59 -17.36 0.67
CA CYS A 63 -0.77 -16.18 0.41
C CYS A 63 -0.98 -15.61 -1.00
N CYS A 64 -0.66 -14.33 -1.18
CA CYS A 64 -0.61 -13.70 -2.49
C CYS A 64 0.43 -14.37 -3.41
N PRO A 65 0.22 -14.32 -4.75
CA PRO A 65 1.27 -14.67 -5.72
C PRO A 65 2.43 -13.66 -5.64
N PRO A 66 3.54 -13.86 -6.39
CA PRO A 66 4.57 -12.86 -6.54
C PRO A 66 4.00 -11.49 -6.94
N THR A 67 4.06 -10.54 -6.02
CA THR A 67 3.40 -9.24 -6.14
C THR A 67 4.40 -8.15 -5.74
N ALA A 68 4.37 -7.00 -6.42
CA ALA A 68 5.10 -5.80 -6.06
C ALA A 68 4.15 -4.59 -5.96
N ASP A 69 4.64 -3.46 -5.45
CA ASP A 69 3.93 -2.16 -5.50
C ASP A 69 2.51 -2.17 -4.90
N PHE A 70 2.28 -3.09 -3.96
CA PHE A 70 1.07 -3.17 -3.14
C PHE A 70 1.21 -2.35 -1.86
N ALA A 71 0.07 -2.01 -1.24
CA ALA A 71 0.07 -1.47 0.11
C ALA A 71 -0.19 -2.57 1.14
N ILE A 72 0.58 -2.57 2.25
CA ILE A 72 0.34 -3.44 3.41
C ILE A 72 0.39 -2.61 4.70
N GLN A 73 -0.63 -2.73 5.55
CA GLN A 73 -0.77 -1.92 6.76
C GLN A 73 -1.20 -2.76 7.95
N LYS A 74 -0.62 -2.46 9.12
CA LYS A 74 -0.97 -3.07 10.41
C LYS A 74 -2.41 -2.69 10.76
N ILE A 75 -3.23 -3.63 11.22
CA ILE A 75 -4.60 -3.35 11.70
C ILE A 75 -4.77 -3.73 13.17
N THR A 76 -4.03 -4.72 13.65
CA THR A 76 -3.88 -5.05 15.07
C THR A 76 -2.41 -5.40 15.36
N ASN A 77 -2.06 -5.70 16.60
CA ASN A 77 -0.69 -6.09 16.96
C ASN A 77 -0.12 -7.22 16.12
N ASN A 78 -0.94 -8.23 15.81
CA ASN A 78 -0.50 -9.41 15.08
C ASN A 78 -1.13 -9.55 13.68
N LYS A 79 -1.93 -8.59 13.21
CA LYS A 79 -2.64 -8.70 11.92
C LYS A 79 -2.40 -7.48 11.03
N ALA A 80 -2.26 -7.73 9.74
CA ALA A 80 -2.17 -6.70 8.71
C ALA A 80 -3.09 -7.02 7.52
N VAL A 81 -3.42 -5.97 6.77
CA VAL A 81 -4.16 -6.04 5.52
C VAL A 81 -3.26 -5.60 4.38
N MET A 82 -3.33 -6.32 3.27
CA MET A 82 -2.65 -6.02 2.01
C MET A 82 -3.69 -5.79 0.92
N PHE A 83 -3.50 -4.77 0.09
CA PHE A 83 -4.37 -4.47 -1.04
C PHE A 83 -3.56 -4.20 -2.31
N GLY A 84 -4.09 -4.71 -3.42
CA GLY A 84 -3.65 -4.38 -4.77
C GLY A 84 -2.21 -4.79 -5.08
N GLY A 85 -1.55 -3.97 -5.90
CA GLY A 85 -0.21 -4.20 -6.41
C GLY A 85 -0.18 -4.85 -7.79
N ALA A 86 1.03 -5.08 -8.27
CA ALA A 86 1.32 -5.59 -9.60
C ALA A 86 1.71 -7.08 -9.55
N VAL A 87 0.99 -7.91 -10.30
CA VAL A 87 1.33 -9.32 -10.54
C VAL A 87 1.76 -9.51 -11.99
N PRO A 88 2.62 -10.49 -12.31
CA PRO A 88 2.94 -10.81 -13.70
C PRO A 88 1.68 -11.24 -14.48
N SER A 89 1.58 -10.82 -15.74
CA SER A 89 0.58 -11.32 -16.68
C SER A 89 0.77 -12.82 -16.95
N ASP A 90 -0.27 -13.49 -17.45
CA ASP A 90 -0.25 -14.93 -17.76
C ASP A 90 0.85 -15.30 -18.79
N ASP A 91 1.21 -14.36 -19.68
CA ASP A 91 2.30 -14.52 -20.65
C ASP A 91 3.69 -14.11 -20.10
N GLY A 92 3.74 -13.57 -18.88
CA GLY A 92 4.95 -13.12 -18.19
C GLY A 92 5.62 -11.88 -18.81
N ARG A 93 4.96 -11.19 -19.74
CA ARG A 93 5.56 -10.09 -20.52
C ARG A 93 5.26 -8.71 -19.95
N SER A 94 4.22 -8.57 -19.15
CA SER A 94 3.81 -7.31 -18.55
C SER A 94 3.36 -7.52 -17.11
N ASP A 95 3.10 -6.42 -16.45
CA ASP A 95 2.47 -6.41 -15.14
C ASP A 95 0.98 -6.14 -15.29
N ARG A 96 0.20 -6.66 -14.36
CA ARG A 96 -1.23 -6.38 -14.22
C ARG A 96 -1.48 -5.99 -12.78
N ALA A 97 -2.02 -4.79 -12.59
CA ALA A 97 -2.55 -4.35 -11.32
C ALA A 97 -3.73 -5.24 -10.89
N VAL A 98 -3.83 -5.53 -9.60
CA VAL A 98 -4.94 -6.28 -8.99
C VAL A 98 -5.66 -5.44 -7.95
N ASN A 99 -6.83 -5.87 -7.51
CA ASN A 99 -7.61 -5.27 -6.42
C ASN A 99 -7.95 -6.29 -5.33
N THR A 100 -7.17 -7.37 -5.24
CA THR A 100 -7.38 -8.41 -4.23
C THR A 100 -6.98 -7.88 -2.86
N VAL A 101 -7.81 -8.16 -1.85
CA VAL A 101 -7.48 -7.93 -0.45
C VAL A 101 -6.97 -9.23 0.15
N TYR A 102 -5.82 -9.18 0.80
CA TYR A 102 -5.29 -10.27 1.61
C TYR A 102 -5.15 -9.81 3.06
N THR A 103 -5.32 -10.73 4.00
CA THR A 103 -4.93 -10.49 5.39
C THR A 103 -3.88 -11.48 5.82
N CYS A 104 -2.89 -11.00 6.56
CA CYS A 104 -1.91 -11.85 7.22
C CYS A 104 -1.98 -11.68 8.72
N GLN A 105 -1.85 -12.78 9.43
CA GLN A 105 -1.83 -12.83 10.89
C GLN A 105 -0.61 -13.62 11.37
N LEU A 106 0.14 -13.02 12.29
CA LEU A 106 1.22 -13.67 13.01
C LEU A 106 0.62 -14.54 14.11
N GLU A 107 0.51 -15.85 13.86
CA GLU A 107 -0.09 -16.82 14.80
C GLU A 107 0.88 -17.23 15.91
N SER A 108 2.17 -17.26 15.58
CA SER A 108 3.29 -17.52 16.51
C SER A 108 4.48 -16.65 16.10
N ASP A 109 5.59 -16.72 16.85
CA ASP A 109 6.86 -16.07 16.50
C ASP A 109 7.47 -16.53 15.15
N THR A 110 6.91 -17.57 14.54
CA THR A 110 7.46 -18.27 13.38
C THR A 110 6.43 -18.60 12.31
N THR A 111 5.14 -18.33 12.53
CA THR A 111 4.06 -18.71 11.59
C THR A 111 3.20 -17.52 11.18
N ILE A 112 3.02 -17.37 9.88
CA ILE A 112 2.15 -16.36 9.28
C ILE A 112 1.01 -17.07 8.55
N HIS A 113 -0.23 -16.82 9.00
CA HIS A 113 -1.43 -17.27 8.34
C HIS A 113 -1.94 -16.23 7.36
N TRP A 114 -2.25 -16.66 6.15
CA TRP A 114 -2.79 -15.82 5.09
C TRP A 114 -4.21 -16.21 4.69
N GLU A 115 -5.04 -15.19 4.50
CA GLU A 115 -6.39 -15.34 3.97
C GLU A 115 -6.59 -14.38 2.79
N SER A 116 -7.18 -14.89 1.71
CA SER A 116 -7.71 -14.05 0.64
C SER A 116 -9.13 -13.62 1.01
N VAL A 117 -9.34 -12.30 1.11
CA VAL A 117 -10.66 -11.75 1.38
C VAL A 117 -11.40 -11.72 0.06
N LYS A 118 -12.45 -12.55 -0.03
CA LYS A 118 -13.32 -12.56 -1.20
C LYS A 118 -14.08 -11.23 -1.24
N GLY A 119 -14.05 -10.58 -2.39
CA GLY A 119 -14.92 -9.45 -2.67
C GLY A 119 -16.39 -9.81 -2.47
N PRO A 120 -17.27 -8.81 -2.32
CA PRO A 120 -18.69 -9.03 -2.12
C PRO A 120 -19.26 -9.90 -3.24
N VAL A 121 -19.78 -11.08 -2.87
CA VAL A 121 -20.61 -11.88 -3.76
C VAL A 121 -21.97 -11.19 -3.77
N VAL A 122 -22.18 -10.35 -4.79
CA VAL A 122 -23.47 -9.81 -5.28
C VAL A 122 -24.58 -9.66 -4.21
N PRO A 123 -25.06 -8.43 -3.94
CA PRO A 123 -25.32 -7.44 -4.99
C PRO A 123 -24.15 -6.50 -5.25
N ALA A 124 -24.11 -5.98 -6.47
CA ALA A 124 -23.24 -4.89 -6.94
C ALA A 124 -23.37 -3.57 -6.13
N SER A 125 -24.07 -3.58 -4.98
CA SER A 125 -24.25 -2.45 -4.09
C SER A 125 -23.04 -2.20 -3.20
N VAL A 126 -22.17 -3.19 -3.00
CA VAL A 126 -20.93 -3.00 -2.23
C VAL A 126 -19.86 -2.48 -3.19
N GLN A 127 -19.45 -1.23 -2.99
CA GLN A 127 -18.38 -0.61 -3.76
C GLN A 127 -17.06 -1.34 -3.49
N TRP A 128 -16.26 -1.57 -4.53
CA TRP A 128 -14.92 -2.17 -4.42
C TRP A 128 -13.93 -1.31 -5.22
N PRO A 129 -12.73 -1.02 -4.70
CA PRO A 129 -11.76 -0.23 -5.45
C PRO A 129 -11.30 -0.98 -6.70
N VAL A 130 -11.11 -0.25 -7.79
CA VAL A 130 -10.54 -0.80 -9.04
C VAL A 130 -9.10 -1.29 -8.82
N GLU A 131 -8.66 -2.16 -9.72
CA GLU A 131 -7.29 -2.67 -9.80
C GLU A 131 -6.28 -1.53 -9.83
N ARG A 132 -5.28 -1.60 -8.95
CA ARG A 132 -4.23 -0.59 -8.88
C ARG A 132 -2.96 -1.07 -8.21
N ASP A 133 -1.85 -0.46 -8.56
CA ASP A 133 -0.59 -0.52 -7.82
C ASP A 133 -0.13 0.91 -7.46
N SER A 134 1.06 1.03 -6.86
CA SER A 134 1.74 2.31 -6.63
C SER A 134 0.92 3.35 -5.84
N HIS A 135 -0.10 2.88 -5.12
CA HIS A 135 -1.00 3.65 -4.28
C HIS A 135 -0.44 3.74 -2.87
N ALA A 136 -0.88 4.75 -2.12
CA ALA A 136 -0.51 4.87 -0.72
C ALA A 136 -1.69 4.47 0.17
N ALA A 137 -1.39 3.79 1.27
CA ALA A 137 -2.35 3.48 2.30
C ALA A 137 -1.78 3.73 3.69
N THR A 138 -2.65 4.03 4.65
CA THR A 138 -2.31 4.11 6.08
C THR A 138 -3.45 3.55 6.90
N SER A 139 -3.15 2.90 8.03
CA SER A 139 -4.17 2.48 8.98
C SER A 139 -4.33 3.49 10.11
N ILE A 140 -5.58 3.83 10.40
CA ILE A 140 -5.96 4.57 11.60
C ILE A 140 -6.30 3.54 12.67
N ILE A 141 -5.33 3.26 13.54
CA ILE A 141 -5.49 2.31 14.64
C ILE A 141 -6.40 2.92 15.69
N SER A 142 -7.53 2.25 15.95
CA SER A 142 -8.51 2.58 16.98
C SER A 142 -9.30 1.31 17.33
N ASP A 143 -10.35 1.42 18.14
CA ASP A 143 -11.23 0.28 18.45
C ASP A 143 -11.87 -0.35 17.20
N SER A 144 -12.04 0.46 16.15
CA SER A 144 -12.42 0.00 14.80
C SER A 144 -11.37 0.48 13.80
N PRO A 145 -10.30 -0.31 13.56
CA PRO A 145 -9.24 0.08 12.64
C PRO A 145 -9.81 0.35 11.24
N THR A 146 -9.35 1.45 10.63
CA THR A 146 -9.79 1.86 9.30
C THR A 146 -8.56 2.02 8.42
N LEU A 147 -8.53 1.39 7.25
CA LEU A 147 -7.51 1.69 6.24
C LEU A 147 -7.97 2.89 5.41
N VAL A 148 -7.10 3.86 5.20
CA VAL A 148 -7.27 4.90 4.17
C VAL A 148 -6.37 4.55 3.00
N MET A 149 -6.92 4.57 1.79
CA MET A 149 -6.17 4.38 0.54
C MET A 149 -6.40 5.55 -0.41
N ILE A 150 -5.32 6.03 -1.05
CA ILE A 150 -5.33 7.18 -1.94
C ILE A 150 -4.55 6.86 -3.21
N GLY A 151 -5.12 7.21 -4.36
CA GLY A 151 -4.39 7.27 -5.63
C GLY A 151 -3.95 5.91 -6.16
N GLY A 152 -2.81 5.93 -6.85
CA GLY A 152 -2.20 4.80 -7.55
C GLY A 152 -2.37 4.85 -9.06
N GLU A 153 -1.94 3.79 -9.73
CA GLU A 153 -2.03 3.62 -11.17
C GLU A 153 -2.81 2.34 -11.51
N GLY A 154 -3.69 2.41 -12.51
CA GLY A 154 -4.51 1.30 -12.99
C GLY A 154 -3.87 0.58 -14.18
N ASN A 155 -4.55 -0.48 -14.65
CA ASN A 155 -4.06 -1.32 -15.77
C ASN A 155 -3.96 -0.60 -17.12
N ASP A 156 -4.59 0.56 -17.27
CA ASP A 156 -4.50 1.44 -18.45
C ASP A 156 -3.33 2.44 -18.38
N ASN A 157 -2.46 2.29 -17.38
CA ASN A 157 -1.38 3.22 -17.03
C ASN A 157 -1.92 4.65 -16.77
N GLN A 158 -3.17 4.76 -16.31
CA GLN A 158 -3.76 6.02 -15.88
C GLN A 158 -3.79 6.08 -14.36
N LEU A 159 -3.66 7.30 -13.83
CA LEU A 159 -3.84 7.54 -12.41
C LEU A 159 -5.25 7.20 -11.97
N VAL A 160 -5.36 6.57 -10.81
CA VAL A 160 -6.65 6.28 -10.18
C VAL A 160 -6.97 7.37 -9.17
N ASN A 161 -7.69 8.40 -9.61
CA ASN A 161 -7.93 9.63 -8.85
C ASN A 161 -9.07 9.51 -7.82
N ASP A 162 -9.08 8.45 -7.01
CA ASP A 162 -10.08 8.25 -5.96
C ASP A 162 -9.44 7.97 -4.60
N SER A 163 -10.29 7.86 -3.57
CA SER A 163 -9.87 7.58 -2.21
C SER A 163 -10.91 6.78 -1.48
N TRP A 164 -10.44 5.93 -0.58
CA TRP A 164 -11.26 4.89 0.03
C TRP A 164 -10.96 4.71 1.52
N LEU A 165 -12.01 4.34 2.26
CA LEU A 165 -11.94 3.85 3.62
C LEU A 165 -12.34 2.37 3.62
N LEU A 166 -11.50 1.51 4.20
CA LEU A 166 -11.82 0.11 4.49
C LEU A 166 -12.17 -0.04 5.96
N ASN A 167 -13.39 -0.50 6.25
CA ASN A 167 -13.70 -1.08 7.55
C ASN A 167 -13.02 -2.46 7.63
N THR A 168 -12.01 -2.62 8.48
CA THR A 168 -11.22 -3.86 8.53
C THR A 168 -11.89 -5.00 9.29
N SER A 169 -13.01 -4.73 9.98
CA SER A 169 -13.81 -5.76 10.64
C SER A 169 -14.73 -6.47 9.65
N GLU A 170 -15.32 -5.72 8.72
CA GLU A 170 -16.30 -6.24 7.75
C GLU A 170 -15.74 -6.35 6.32
N TYR A 171 -14.52 -5.83 6.10
CA TYR A 171 -13.90 -5.64 4.79
C TYR A 171 -14.78 -4.91 3.78
N GLN A 172 -15.54 -3.93 4.28
CA GLN A 172 -16.39 -3.07 3.46
C GLN A 172 -15.67 -1.77 3.11
N TRP A 173 -15.71 -1.44 1.82
CA TRP A 173 -15.12 -0.21 1.30
C TRP A 173 -16.18 0.89 1.16
N SER A 174 -15.78 2.11 1.47
CA SER A 174 -16.57 3.32 1.22
C SER A 174 -15.68 4.41 0.60
N LYS A 175 -16.22 5.16 -0.36
CA LYS A 175 -15.49 6.27 -0.98
C LYS A 175 -15.41 7.48 -0.05
N ILE A 176 -14.28 8.16 -0.10
CA ILE A 176 -14.08 9.49 0.48
C ILE A 176 -13.63 10.44 -0.64
N VAL A 177 -14.21 11.64 -0.69
CA VAL A 177 -13.96 12.61 -1.77
C VAL A 177 -12.83 13.54 -1.35
N LEU A 178 -11.62 13.30 -1.87
CA LEU A 178 -10.46 14.16 -1.66
C LEU A 178 -10.17 14.99 -2.93
N PRO A 179 -9.50 16.15 -2.81
CA PRO A 179 -9.11 16.95 -3.97
C PRO A 179 -8.22 16.16 -4.94
N GLU A 180 -8.33 16.43 -6.24
CA GLU A 180 -7.48 15.78 -7.25
C GLU A 180 -5.99 16.05 -7.02
N SER A 181 -5.64 17.21 -6.44
CA SER A 181 -4.26 17.48 -6.03
C SER A 181 -3.72 16.48 -5.02
N VAL A 182 -4.59 15.78 -4.27
CA VAL A 182 -4.22 14.71 -3.34
C VAL A 182 -4.27 13.35 -4.02
N THR A 183 -5.34 13.04 -4.77
CA THR A 183 -5.62 11.70 -5.28
C THR A 183 -4.92 11.39 -6.61
N GLY A 184 -4.63 12.42 -7.40
CA GLY A 184 -4.00 12.32 -8.72
C GLY A 184 -2.50 12.10 -8.66
N ARG A 185 -2.08 11.04 -7.98
CA ARG A 185 -0.67 10.68 -7.83
C ARG A 185 -0.46 9.19 -7.58
N GLN A 186 0.70 8.72 -8.00
CA GLN A 186 1.26 7.41 -7.71
C GLN A 186 2.63 7.55 -7.03
N ASN A 187 3.20 6.44 -6.52
CA ASN A 187 4.52 6.41 -5.89
C ASN A 187 4.70 7.43 -4.74
N HIS A 188 3.61 7.77 -4.06
CA HIS A 188 3.59 8.71 -2.95
C HIS A 188 3.56 7.98 -1.61
N SER A 189 3.80 8.73 -0.54
CA SER A 189 3.66 8.22 0.83
C SER A 189 2.42 8.81 1.50
N LEU A 190 1.81 8.01 2.38
CA LEU A 190 0.67 8.39 3.19
C LEU A 190 0.91 7.94 4.62
N SER A 191 0.71 8.83 5.58
CA SER A 191 0.79 8.54 7.00
C SER A 191 -0.40 9.16 7.73
N SER A 192 -0.83 8.54 8.83
CA SER A 192 -1.85 9.09 9.71
C SER A 192 -1.24 9.51 11.04
N ILE A 193 -1.75 10.61 11.60
CA ILE A 193 -1.37 11.15 12.91
C ILE A 193 -2.66 11.36 13.70
N MET A 194 -2.81 10.66 14.82
CA MET A 194 -3.94 10.88 15.72
C MET A 194 -3.69 12.13 16.56
N MET A 195 -4.48 13.17 16.33
CA MET A 195 -4.39 14.42 17.09
C MET A 195 -5.30 14.39 18.33
N SER A 196 -6.45 13.75 18.20
CA SER A 196 -7.37 13.45 19.29
C SER A 196 -8.26 12.25 18.91
N PRO A 197 -9.09 11.71 19.82
CA PRO A 197 -10.00 10.61 19.48
C PRO A 197 -10.93 10.91 18.30
N ASP A 198 -11.29 12.18 18.10
CA ASP A 198 -12.21 12.63 17.03
C ASP A 198 -11.49 13.32 15.85
N CYS A 199 -10.16 13.43 15.87
CA CYS A 199 -9.38 14.14 14.85
C CYS A 199 -8.12 13.36 14.45
N VAL A 200 -8.03 13.02 13.16
CA VAL A 200 -6.87 12.37 12.55
C VAL A 200 -6.39 13.19 11.38
N TRP A 201 -5.09 13.44 11.32
CA TRP A 201 -4.45 14.08 10.19
C TRP A 201 -3.86 13.03 9.25
N LEU A 202 -4.13 13.15 7.96
CA LEU A 202 -3.43 12.42 6.93
C LEU A 202 -2.36 13.32 6.32
N VAL A 203 -1.15 12.81 6.26
CA VAL A 203 0.01 13.48 5.64
C VAL A 203 0.34 12.74 4.37
N VAL A 204 0.19 13.41 3.23
CA VAL A 204 0.52 12.90 1.90
C VAL A 204 1.79 13.59 1.43
N VAL A 205 2.83 12.83 1.06
CA VAL A 205 4.11 13.38 0.62
C VAL A 205 4.58 12.78 -0.69
N GLY A 206 4.98 13.66 -1.61
CA GLY A 206 5.64 13.35 -2.87
C GLY A 206 4.76 12.60 -3.87
N GLY A 207 5.39 11.74 -4.65
CA GLY A 207 4.76 11.01 -5.74
C GLY A 207 4.90 11.69 -7.09
N GLU A 208 4.25 11.07 -8.06
CA GLU A 208 4.34 11.42 -9.47
C GLU A 208 2.94 11.52 -10.08
N GLY A 209 2.79 12.40 -11.07
CA GLY A 209 1.58 12.52 -11.87
C GLY A 209 1.46 11.39 -12.91
N ALA A 210 0.58 11.60 -13.89
CA ALA A 210 0.34 10.63 -14.95
C ALA A 210 1.60 10.38 -15.80
N ALA A 211 1.76 9.13 -16.24
CA ALA A 211 2.83 8.75 -17.15
C ALA A 211 2.61 9.38 -18.54
N GLU A 212 3.59 10.15 -19.00
CA GLU A 212 3.64 10.74 -20.33
C GLU A 212 4.69 10.00 -21.18
N TRP A 213 4.39 9.78 -22.46
CA TRP A 213 5.35 9.16 -23.39
C TRP A 213 6.21 10.23 -24.05
N LYS A 214 7.49 10.30 -23.69
CA LYS A 214 8.43 11.26 -24.26
C LYS A 214 9.28 10.61 -25.35
N ASP A 215 9.40 11.29 -26.49
CA ASP A 215 10.33 10.90 -27.54
C ASP A 215 11.77 11.16 -27.08
N VAL A 216 12.59 10.11 -27.10
CA VAL A 216 14.02 10.16 -26.71
C VAL A 216 14.95 10.04 -27.92
N GLY A 217 14.41 10.17 -29.14
CA GLY A 217 15.12 10.11 -30.41
C GLY A 217 15.06 8.74 -31.07
N ARG A 218 15.37 8.71 -32.38
CA ARG A 218 15.41 7.50 -33.22
C ARG A 218 14.10 6.69 -33.24
N GLY A 219 12.96 7.34 -32.99
CA GLY A 219 11.64 6.70 -32.97
C GLY A 219 11.33 5.94 -31.67
N TYR A 220 12.18 6.05 -30.64
CA TYR A 220 11.93 5.46 -29.34
C TYR A 220 11.21 6.45 -28.42
N LYS A 221 10.15 5.99 -27.77
CA LYS A 221 9.49 6.70 -26.69
C LYS A 221 9.74 5.99 -25.36
N GLN A 222 9.93 6.76 -24.31
CA GLN A 222 10.03 6.25 -22.94
C GLN A 222 8.94 6.86 -22.07
N PRO A 223 8.38 6.09 -21.12
CA PRO A 223 7.45 6.63 -20.15
C PRO A 223 8.21 7.54 -19.17
N PHE A 224 7.59 8.67 -18.85
CA PHE A 224 8.11 9.64 -17.90
C PHE A 224 6.95 10.25 -17.11
N SER A 225 7.04 10.23 -15.79
CA SER A 225 6.05 10.84 -14.91
C SER A 225 6.65 12.09 -14.28
N LYS A 226 5.87 13.18 -14.22
CA LYS A 226 6.31 14.41 -13.56
C LYS A 226 6.20 14.24 -12.05
N TYR A 227 7.30 14.48 -11.33
CA TYR A 227 7.28 14.56 -9.87
C TYR A 227 6.32 15.65 -9.40
N ILE A 228 5.55 15.36 -8.35
CA ILE A 228 4.75 16.36 -7.66
C ILE A 228 5.69 17.23 -6.83
N THR A 229 5.75 18.52 -7.15
CA THR A 229 6.56 19.53 -6.47
C THR A 229 5.69 20.58 -5.76
N ASP A 230 6.32 21.60 -5.19
CA ASP A 230 5.61 22.70 -4.54
C ASP A 230 4.55 23.33 -5.45
N PRO A 231 3.39 23.72 -4.90
CA PRO A 231 3.02 23.66 -3.46
C PRO A 231 2.41 22.33 -3.01
N ASN A 232 2.33 21.31 -3.89
CA ASN A 232 1.56 20.08 -3.67
C ASN A 232 2.39 18.91 -3.14
N ILE A 233 3.69 19.13 -2.90
CA ILE A 233 4.61 18.07 -2.45
C ILE A 233 4.19 17.49 -1.10
N THR A 234 3.69 18.32 -0.18
CA THR A 234 3.16 17.89 1.12
C THR A 234 1.76 18.43 1.31
N MET A 235 0.79 17.52 1.46
CA MET A 235 -0.62 17.84 1.70
C MET A 235 -1.05 17.31 3.06
N LEU A 236 -1.78 18.14 3.80
CA LEU A 236 -2.37 17.76 5.08
C LEU A 236 -3.89 17.72 4.96
N ILE A 237 -4.50 16.62 5.38
CA ILE A 237 -5.95 16.42 5.34
C ILE A 237 -6.43 16.11 6.75
N GLU A 238 -7.37 16.90 7.25
CA GLU A 238 -8.00 16.67 8.53
C GLU A 238 -9.27 15.82 8.36
N LEU A 239 -9.26 14.66 9.01
CA LEU A 239 -10.43 13.81 9.18
C LEU A 239 -11.02 14.01 10.57
N GLY A 240 -12.21 14.58 10.62
CA GLY A 240 -13.00 14.75 11.83
C GLY A 240 -13.76 13.49 12.24
N LYS A 241 -14.72 13.70 13.15
CA LYS A 241 -15.61 12.65 13.63
C LYS A 241 -16.32 11.94 12.47
N ASN A 242 -16.42 10.62 12.57
CA ASN A 242 -16.94 9.73 11.51
C ASN A 242 -16.14 9.78 10.19
N ARG A 243 -14.86 10.18 10.23
CA ARG A 243 -13.96 10.25 9.06
C ARG A 243 -14.47 11.21 7.98
N THR A 244 -15.20 12.24 8.40
CA THR A 244 -15.59 13.34 7.52
C THR A 244 -14.44 14.30 7.33
N ILE A 245 -14.29 14.87 6.13
CA ILE A 245 -13.21 15.82 5.86
C ILE A 245 -13.59 17.15 6.47
N LEU A 246 -12.68 17.72 7.27
CA LEU A 246 -12.84 19.05 7.83
C LEU A 246 -12.05 20.08 7.02
N TYR A 247 -10.79 19.78 6.69
CA TYR A 247 -9.90 20.69 5.97
C TYR A 247 -8.89 19.95 5.10
N CYS A 248 -8.45 20.59 4.02
CA CYS A 248 -7.31 20.17 3.20
C CYS A 248 -6.40 21.40 2.98
N MET A 249 -5.14 21.31 3.38
CA MET A 249 -4.20 22.43 3.34
C MET A 249 -2.90 22.05 2.64
N TYR A 250 -2.28 23.04 2.01
CA TYR A 250 -0.91 22.98 1.52
C TYR A 250 0.04 23.24 2.68
N CYS A 251 1.02 22.37 2.89
CA CYS A 251 2.14 22.67 3.79
C CYS A 251 3.17 23.50 3.04
N ILE A 252 2.87 24.78 2.82
CA ILE A 252 3.86 25.76 2.36
C ILE A 252 4.43 26.42 3.61
N GLU A 253 5.77 26.51 3.71
CA GLU A 253 6.56 27.04 4.83
C GLU A 253 5.79 27.97 5.80
N GLY A 254 5.56 27.52 7.04
CA GLY A 254 4.87 28.34 8.04
C GLY A 254 4.48 27.71 9.39
N PHE A 255 4.93 26.50 9.73
CA PHE A 255 4.66 25.87 11.04
C PHE A 255 5.86 25.88 12.01
N ILE A 256 6.85 26.76 11.79
CA ILE A 256 7.78 27.16 12.85
C ILE A 256 7.27 28.49 13.39
N GLY A 257 6.65 28.44 14.57
CA GLY A 257 6.10 29.62 15.21
C GLY A 257 7.18 30.61 15.62
N ASP A 258 6.95 31.88 15.31
CA ASP A 258 7.42 32.95 16.18
C ASP A 258 6.54 32.93 17.43
N THR A 259 7.02 32.24 18.47
CA THR A 259 6.61 32.54 19.84
C THR A 259 7.40 33.77 20.27
N SER A 260 6.79 34.95 20.13
CA SER A 260 7.19 36.17 20.86
C SER A 260 6.30 36.37 22.07
#